data_AF-A0AAV9P6T9-F1
#
_entry.id   AF-A0AAV9P6T9-F1
#
_cell.length_a   1.000
_cell.length_b   1.000
_cell.length_c   1.000
_cell.angle_alpha   90.00
_cell.angle_beta   90.00
_cell.angle_gamma   90.00
#
_symmetry.space_group_name_H-M   'P 1'
#
loop_
_entity.id
_entity.type
_entity.pdbx_description
1 polymer ?
#
loop_
_entity_poly.entity_id
_entity_poly.type
_entity_poly.pdbx_seq_one_letter_code
_entity_poly.pdbx_strand_id
1 'polypeptide(L)'
;MARTSAWRLGEQGCAAQHLRPSTTEERQQIPNMRILSGLTTPDTDATRLQTSNVLKSIRHLFVTIADAFKCFGLAIRDAAVWCYQALKQCGAAIKSAVIWLYHAPGKLVHLVAHIVGVSLRWLKGTALLALKIGLGLFAVCLAALIAYALIRLALQVQRARRARQELRRLEEARVQWAIQARGREEERHRHLVEEQQRREDEVRREEEAGRQRAAEQKRMAQEADETKRQTRVREELQQRRRDAIHYKQWRDTCDRISDAGTGTLPKPPSWSCFAENCQKNSEIVACCHDLKRAFGSTGDLAATVLLERNWWHPDRPWFRRLGPESQVMATEMFKTIQNIEVVD
;
A
#
# COMPACT_ATOMS: atom_id res chain seq x y z
N MET A 1 -0.30 -20.29 -6.24
CA MET A 1 -1.48 -19.44 -6.52
C MET A 1 -2.50 -19.61 -5.38
N ALA A 2 -3.52 -18.74 -5.28
CA ALA A 2 -4.32 -18.46 -4.07
C ALA A 2 -3.47 -17.78 -2.96
N ARG A 3 -3.86 -16.67 -2.31
CA ARG A 3 -5.14 -16.22 -1.67
C ARG A 3 -5.41 -16.92 -0.33
N THR A 4 -5.72 -16.25 0.77
CA THR A 4 -5.64 -14.80 1.12
C THR A 4 -5.73 -14.68 2.65
N SER A 5 -4.96 -13.79 3.28
CA SER A 5 -5.10 -13.48 4.71
C SER A 5 -6.16 -12.39 4.95
N ALA A 6 -7.08 -12.64 5.88
CA ALA A 6 -8.10 -11.68 6.30
C ALA A 6 -7.72 -10.99 7.61
N TRP A 7 -8.06 -9.71 7.77
CA TRP A 7 -7.74 -8.90 8.95
C TRP A 7 -8.93 -8.03 9.34
N ARG A 8 -9.11 -7.87 10.66
CA ARG A 8 -9.67 -6.69 11.35
C ARG A 8 -11.15 -6.34 11.07
N LEU A 9 -11.97 -6.46 12.12
CA LEU A 9 -13.07 -5.53 12.37
C LEU A 9 -12.67 -4.61 13.53
N GLY A 10 -13.22 -3.40 13.57
CA GLY A 10 -12.89 -2.35 14.54
C GLY A 10 -14.12 -1.73 15.18
N GLU A 11 -13.90 -0.97 16.24
CA GLU A 11 -14.94 -0.45 17.14
C GLU A 11 -15.76 0.69 16.52
N GLN A 12 -16.99 0.88 17.03
CA GLN A 12 -17.70 2.16 16.97
C GLN A 12 -18.30 2.47 18.34
N GLY A 13 -17.81 3.55 18.97
CA GLY A 13 -18.39 4.13 20.18
C GLY A 13 -19.12 5.43 19.86
N CYS A 14 -20.39 5.54 20.24
CA CYS A 14 -21.18 6.76 20.13
C CYS A 14 -21.10 7.60 21.42
N ALA A 15 -21.19 8.93 21.31
CA ALA A 15 -21.04 9.84 22.44
C ALA A 15 -22.00 11.04 22.39
N ALA A 16 -22.68 11.27 23.54
CA ALA A 16 -23.25 12.53 24.05
C ALA A 16 -24.30 13.31 23.23
N GLN A 17 -25.30 13.90 23.94
CA GLN A 17 -25.39 15.36 24.19
C GLN A 17 -26.62 15.77 25.02
N HIS A 18 -26.72 17.07 25.35
CA HIS A 18 -27.82 17.81 26.01
C HIS A 18 -28.00 17.65 27.54
N LEU A 19 -28.39 18.67 28.33
CA LEU A 19 -28.32 20.14 28.17
C LEU A 19 -28.31 20.84 29.58
N ARG A 20 -28.38 22.18 29.66
CA ARG A 20 -28.23 22.99 30.91
C ARG A 20 -29.49 23.83 31.30
N PRO A 21 -29.55 24.46 32.50
CA PRO A 21 -30.79 24.90 33.18
C PRO A 21 -31.04 26.43 33.25
N SER A 22 -32.14 26.86 33.91
CA SER A 22 -32.44 28.28 34.22
C SER A 22 -33.45 28.51 35.40
N THR A 23 -33.04 29.30 36.41
CA THR A 23 -33.72 30.46 37.08
C THR A 23 -35.23 30.41 37.46
N THR A 24 -35.69 30.52 38.73
CA THR A 24 -35.70 31.61 39.77
C THR A 24 -36.68 32.79 39.57
N GLU A 25 -37.57 33.07 40.55
CA GLU A 25 -37.95 34.45 41.00
C GLU A 25 -38.76 34.49 42.35
N GLU A 26 -39.13 35.70 42.82
CA GLU A 26 -39.44 36.06 44.23
C GLU A 26 -40.52 37.18 44.36
N ARG A 27 -41.37 37.21 45.43
CA ARG A 27 -42.00 38.47 45.96
C ARG A 27 -42.76 38.37 47.30
N GLN A 28 -43.04 39.55 47.91
CA GLN A 28 -43.84 39.77 49.15
C GLN A 28 -44.68 41.09 49.07
N GLN A 29 -45.64 41.29 50.01
CA GLN A 29 -45.95 42.55 50.78
C GLN A 29 -47.41 43.16 50.88
N ILE A 30 -48.11 42.83 51.99
CA ILE A 30 -48.87 43.66 53.01
C ILE A 30 -50.14 44.55 52.66
N PRO A 31 -50.84 45.36 53.56
CA PRO A 31 -52.31 45.24 53.77
C PRO A 31 -53.18 46.56 53.93
N ASN A 32 -54.45 46.45 54.39
CA ASN A 32 -55.33 47.48 55.05
C ASN A 32 -56.63 46.83 55.65
N MET A 33 -57.61 47.39 56.42
CA MET A 33 -57.97 48.70 57.06
C MET A 33 -58.89 48.44 58.34
N ARG A 34 -59.63 49.43 58.91
CA ARG A 34 -60.53 49.34 60.12
C ARG A 34 -61.54 50.53 60.19
N ILE A 35 -62.80 50.35 60.68
CA ILE A 35 -63.80 51.42 61.04
C ILE A 35 -64.58 51.08 62.38
N LEU A 36 -65.42 51.98 62.95
CA LEU A 36 -65.88 52.11 64.37
C LEU A 36 -67.41 52.36 64.63
N SER A 37 -67.80 52.42 65.94
CA SER A 37 -69.01 53.02 66.61
C SER A 37 -70.24 52.11 66.92
N GLY A 38 -71.11 52.37 67.93
CA GLY A 38 -71.08 53.31 69.08
C GLY A 38 -72.45 53.69 69.74
N LEU A 39 -72.48 54.09 71.03
CA LEU A 39 -73.58 54.74 71.84
C LEU A 39 -74.88 53.93 72.18
N THR A 40 -75.81 54.23 73.13
CA THR A 40 -75.89 54.88 74.51
C THR A 40 -77.26 54.55 75.19
N THR A 41 -77.49 54.86 76.48
CA THR A 41 -78.77 54.71 77.24
C THR A 41 -79.26 56.01 77.93
N PRO A 42 -80.55 56.12 78.31
CA PRO A 42 -80.96 56.94 79.48
C PRO A 42 -82.21 56.51 80.30
N ASP A 43 -82.06 56.48 81.65
CA ASP A 43 -82.77 57.25 82.70
C ASP A 43 -84.29 57.12 83.11
N THR A 44 -84.58 57.66 84.31
CA THR A 44 -85.81 58.28 84.91
C THR A 44 -86.86 57.54 85.80
N ASP A 45 -87.19 58.26 86.89
CA ASP A 45 -88.49 58.46 87.59
C ASP A 45 -89.18 57.39 88.50
N ALA A 46 -90.11 57.73 89.42
CA ALA A 46 -90.29 58.90 90.33
C ALA A 46 -91.56 58.75 91.23
N THR A 47 -91.72 59.63 92.25
CA THR A 47 -92.97 59.91 93.04
C THR A 47 -93.43 58.80 94.03
N ARG A 48 -94.34 58.99 95.02
CA ARG A 48 -95.52 59.86 95.20
C ARG A 48 -95.90 60.15 96.67
N LEU A 49 -96.34 61.41 96.96
CA LEU A 49 -97.55 61.83 97.77
C LEU A 49 -97.76 61.30 99.23
N GLN A 50 -98.67 61.79 100.11
CA GLN A 50 -99.35 63.08 100.44
C GLN A 50 -100.16 62.86 101.76
N THR A 51 -100.76 63.80 102.53
CA THR A 51 -100.87 65.28 102.55
C THR A 51 -101.07 65.76 104.01
N SER A 52 -100.56 66.94 104.40
CA SER A 52 -101.16 67.76 105.49
C SER A 52 -100.86 69.27 105.32
N ASN A 53 -100.71 69.71 104.06
CA ASN A 53 -99.87 70.86 103.71
C ASN A 53 -100.45 72.26 103.98
N VAL A 54 -101.77 72.44 104.00
CA VAL A 54 -102.41 73.74 103.71
C VAL A 54 -101.97 74.87 104.67
N LEU A 55 -101.95 74.63 105.98
CA LEU A 55 -101.62 75.68 106.96
C LEU A 55 -100.11 75.87 107.19
N LYS A 56 -99.27 74.87 106.88
CA LYS A 56 -97.81 75.07 106.83
C LYS A 56 -97.40 75.88 105.60
N SER A 57 -98.07 75.68 104.45
CA SER A 57 -97.70 76.29 103.18
C SER A 57 -97.62 77.82 103.22
N ILE A 58 -98.54 78.53 103.87
CA ILE A 58 -98.55 80.01 103.85
C ILE A 58 -97.35 80.60 104.61
N ARG A 59 -96.98 80.03 105.76
CA ARG A 59 -95.78 80.46 106.50
C ARG A 59 -94.49 80.03 105.80
N HIS A 60 -94.50 78.90 105.08
CA HIS A 60 -93.40 78.52 104.20
C HIS A 60 -93.24 79.53 103.05
N LEU A 61 -94.34 79.94 102.40
CA LEU A 61 -94.33 80.79 101.21
C LEU A 61 -93.54 82.10 101.42
N PHE A 62 -93.76 82.79 102.54
CA PHE A 62 -93.04 84.04 102.84
C PHE A 62 -91.53 83.83 103.09
N VAL A 63 -91.14 82.74 103.76
CA VAL A 63 -89.72 82.39 103.94
C VAL A 63 -89.10 82.01 102.58
N THR A 64 -89.80 81.19 101.80
CA THR A 64 -89.35 80.72 100.48
C THR A 64 -89.22 81.87 99.47
N ILE A 65 -90.07 82.90 99.53
CA ILE A 65 -89.91 84.12 98.71
C ILE A 65 -88.68 84.93 99.15
N ALA A 66 -88.45 85.10 100.46
CA ALA A 66 -87.27 85.82 100.96
C ALA A 66 -85.96 85.11 100.60
N ASP A 67 -85.92 83.77 100.72
CA ASP A 67 -84.76 82.97 100.30
C ASP A 67 -84.62 82.91 98.77
N ALA A 68 -85.72 82.90 98.00
CA ALA A 68 -85.66 82.98 96.55
C ALA A 68 -84.99 84.28 96.06
N PHE A 69 -85.29 85.43 96.67
CA PHE A 69 -84.61 86.69 96.34
C PHE A 69 -83.10 86.66 96.70
N LYS A 70 -82.72 86.02 97.82
CA LYS A 70 -81.30 85.78 98.15
C LYS A 70 -80.61 84.89 97.11
N CYS A 71 -81.22 83.77 96.75
CA CYS A 71 -80.69 82.86 95.74
C CYS A 71 -80.57 83.51 94.36
N PHE A 72 -81.55 84.36 93.98
CA PHE A 72 -81.51 85.10 92.71
C PHE A 72 -80.37 86.13 92.68
N GLY A 73 -80.15 86.86 93.79
CA GLY A 73 -79.01 87.78 93.92
C GLY A 73 -77.64 87.09 93.84
N LEU A 74 -77.50 85.90 94.45
CA LEU A 74 -76.30 85.08 94.33
C LEU A 74 -76.09 84.54 92.91
N ALA A 75 -77.15 84.02 92.27
CA ALA A 75 -77.10 83.50 90.91
C ALA A 75 -76.64 84.55 89.89
N ILE A 76 -77.12 85.80 90.00
CA ILE A 76 -76.67 86.91 89.15
C ILE A 76 -75.18 87.21 89.36
N ARG A 77 -74.71 87.25 90.61
CA ARG A 77 -73.30 87.52 90.93
C ARG A 77 -72.39 86.44 90.33
N ASP A 78 -72.75 85.18 90.51
CA ASP A 78 -71.89 84.07 90.12
C ASP A 78 -71.91 83.86 88.59
N ALA A 79 -73.05 84.14 87.92
CA ALA A 79 -73.11 84.23 86.46
C ALA A 79 -72.21 85.35 85.88
N ALA A 80 -72.16 86.52 86.53
CA ALA A 80 -71.28 87.62 86.12
C ALA A 80 -69.79 87.25 86.25
N VAL A 81 -69.40 86.55 87.33
CA VAL A 81 -68.04 86.01 87.50
C VAL A 81 -67.71 85.00 86.40
N TRP A 82 -68.64 84.11 86.05
CA TRP A 82 -68.45 83.09 85.01
C TRP A 82 -68.23 83.71 83.63
N CYS A 83 -69.04 84.70 83.24
CA CYS A 83 -68.85 85.46 82.00
C CYS A 83 -67.48 86.15 81.92
N TYR A 84 -67.01 86.76 83.03
CA TYR A 84 -65.71 87.41 83.06
C TYR A 84 -64.55 86.41 82.92
N GLN A 85 -64.65 85.23 83.54
CA GLN A 85 -63.64 84.17 83.37
C GLN A 85 -63.62 83.61 81.94
N ALA A 86 -64.78 83.38 81.33
CA ALA A 86 -64.88 82.91 79.94
C ALA A 86 -64.21 83.89 78.96
N LEU A 87 -64.53 85.19 79.05
CA LEU A 87 -63.92 86.24 78.22
C LEU A 87 -62.39 86.29 78.38
N LYS A 88 -61.88 86.12 79.61
CA LYS A 88 -60.43 86.09 79.89
C LYS A 88 -59.74 84.88 79.25
N GLN A 89 -60.40 83.71 79.21
CA GLN A 89 -59.85 82.52 78.55
C GLN A 89 -59.83 82.67 77.02
N CYS A 90 -60.91 83.19 76.41
CA CYS A 90 -60.95 83.47 74.97
C CYS A 90 -59.83 84.42 74.52
N GLY A 91 -59.56 85.49 75.27
CA GLY A 91 -58.47 86.43 74.97
C GLY A 91 -57.07 85.81 75.00
N ALA A 92 -56.84 84.79 75.85
CA ALA A 92 -55.58 84.07 75.91
C ALA A 92 -55.40 83.13 74.70
N ALA A 93 -56.46 82.40 74.30
CA ALA A 93 -56.44 81.50 73.16
C ALA A 93 -56.10 82.24 71.84
N ILE A 94 -56.72 83.41 71.62
CA ILE A 94 -56.51 84.23 70.41
C ILE A 94 -55.04 84.66 70.29
N LYS A 95 -54.40 85.12 71.39
CA LYS A 95 -52.97 85.49 71.37
C LYS A 95 -52.07 84.32 70.97
N SER A 96 -52.36 83.10 71.45
CA SER A 96 -51.58 81.90 71.10
C SER A 96 -51.68 81.57 69.61
N ALA A 97 -52.90 81.62 69.05
CA ALA A 97 -53.13 81.34 67.63
C ALA A 97 -52.40 82.30 66.69
N VAL A 98 -52.39 83.61 67.00
CA VAL A 98 -51.71 84.63 66.18
C VAL A 98 -50.19 84.41 66.13
N ILE A 99 -49.57 84.07 67.26
CA ILE A 99 -48.13 83.79 67.33
C ILE A 99 -47.77 82.56 66.47
N TRP A 100 -48.61 81.52 66.51
CA TRP A 100 -48.38 80.29 65.73
C TRP A 100 -48.47 80.53 64.22
N LEU A 101 -49.46 81.32 63.78
CA LEU A 101 -49.63 81.70 62.38
C LEU A 101 -48.40 82.44 61.82
N TYR A 102 -47.80 83.32 62.62
CA TYR A 102 -46.66 84.16 62.23
C TYR A 102 -45.31 83.42 62.16
N HIS A 103 -45.22 82.18 62.68
CA HIS A 103 -43.97 81.42 62.72
C HIS A 103 -43.99 80.10 61.93
N ALA A 104 -45.16 79.68 61.43
CA ALA A 104 -45.29 78.49 60.59
C ALA A 104 -44.47 78.52 59.27
N PRO A 105 -44.50 79.58 58.42
CA PRO A 105 -43.92 79.50 57.08
C PRO A 105 -42.39 79.34 57.05
N GLY A 106 -41.66 79.98 57.98
CA GLY A 106 -40.20 79.93 58.02
C GLY A 106 -39.62 78.52 58.23
N LYS A 107 -40.31 77.67 59.01
CA LYS A 107 -39.88 76.29 59.26
C LYS A 107 -40.11 75.37 58.05
N LEU A 108 -41.11 75.68 57.24
CA LEU A 108 -41.55 74.84 56.12
C LEU A 108 -40.56 74.93 54.93
N VAL A 109 -40.05 76.14 54.65
CA VAL A 109 -39.01 76.37 53.62
C VAL A 109 -37.73 75.59 53.92
N HIS A 110 -37.28 75.59 55.18
CA HIS A 110 -36.05 74.89 55.59
C HIS A 110 -36.15 73.37 55.41
N LEU A 111 -37.33 72.78 55.64
CA LEU A 111 -37.58 71.35 55.45
C LEU A 111 -37.46 70.95 53.98
N VAL A 112 -38.10 71.71 53.08
CA VAL A 112 -38.07 71.46 51.63
C VAL A 112 -36.65 71.58 51.07
N ALA A 113 -35.91 72.62 51.46
CA ALA A 113 -34.52 72.82 51.05
C ALA A 113 -33.61 71.63 51.46
N HIS A 114 -33.80 71.09 52.67
CA HIS A 114 -33.03 69.93 53.13
C HIS A 114 -33.34 68.66 52.34
N ILE A 115 -34.61 68.40 52.02
CA ILE A 115 -35.03 67.22 51.23
C ILE A 115 -34.40 67.26 49.83
N VAL A 116 -34.55 68.38 49.11
CA VAL A 116 -33.98 68.56 47.75
C VAL A 116 -32.46 68.43 47.77
N GLY A 117 -31.79 69.00 48.79
CA GLY A 117 -30.34 68.92 48.98
C GLY A 117 -29.80 67.53 49.35
N VAL A 118 -30.67 66.58 49.73
CA VAL A 118 -30.31 65.16 49.91
C VAL A 118 -30.54 64.39 48.61
N SER A 119 -31.70 64.53 47.97
CA SER A 119 -32.04 63.82 46.72
C SER A 119 -31.02 64.06 45.60
N LEU A 120 -30.54 65.30 45.44
CA LEU A 120 -29.53 65.65 44.43
C LEU A 120 -28.15 65.02 44.67
N ARG A 121 -27.81 64.67 45.92
CA ARG A 121 -26.54 63.98 46.24
C ARG A 121 -26.63 62.49 45.93
N TRP A 122 -27.76 61.85 46.26
CA TRP A 122 -28.01 60.44 45.91
C TRP A 122 -28.01 60.22 44.39
N LEU A 123 -28.68 61.08 43.62
CA LEU A 123 -28.77 60.98 42.15
C LEU A 123 -27.40 61.05 41.45
N LYS A 124 -26.47 61.86 41.96
CA LYS A 124 -25.09 61.92 41.44
C LYS A 124 -24.27 60.68 41.82
N GLY A 125 -24.48 60.15 43.02
CA GLY A 125 -23.83 58.92 43.48
C GLY A 125 -24.24 57.68 42.66
N THR A 126 -25.54 57.48 42.45
CA THR A 126 -26.06 56.33 41.69
C THR A 126 -25.70 56.38 40.21
N ALA A 127 -25.72 57.57 39.58
CA ALA A 127 -25.30 57.73 38.20
C ALA A 127 -23.81 57.37 37.97
N LEU A 128 -22.92 57.80 38.87
CA LEU A 128 -21.49 57.45 38.81
C LEU A 128 -21.23 55.96 39.11
N LEU A 129 -22.03 55.34 39.98
CA LEU A 129 -21.98 53.90 40.22
C LEU A 129 -22.40 53.12 38.97
N ALA A 130 -23.53 53.47 38.37
CA ALA A 130 -24.05 52.83 37.16
C ALA A 130 -23.08 52.96 35.97
N LEU A 131 -22.45 54.13 35.78
CA LEU A 131 -21.44 54.33 34.75
C LEU A 131 -20.20 53.44 34.96
N LYS A 132 -19.72 53.31 36.21
CA LYS A 132 -18.60 52.41 36.53
C LYS A 132 -18.95 50.94 36.29
N ILE A 133 -20.17 50.51 36.65
CA ILE A 133 -20.66 49.15 36.38
C ILE A 133 -20.75 48.90 34.87
N GLY A 134 -21.31 49.84 34.10
CA GLY A 134 -21.42 49.74 32.65
C GLY A 134 -20.06 49.65 31.94
N LEU A 135 -19.09 50.47 32.34
CA LEU A 135 -17.71 50.41 31.83
C LEU A 135 -17.00 49.10 32.22
N GLY A 136 -17.22 48.59 33.44
CA GLY A 136 -16.70 47.30 33.88
C GLY A 136 -17.26 46.13 33.07
N LEU A 137 -18.57 46.09 32.85
CA LEU A 137 -19.23 45.09 32.00
C LEU A 137 -18.73 45.17 30.55
N PHE A 138 -18.61 46.38 29.99
CA PHE A 138 -18.08 46.57 28.63
C PHE A 138 -16.64 46.04 28.50
N ALA A 139 -15.77 46.33 29.48
CA ALA A 139 -14.40 45.82 29.50
C ALA A 139 -14.34 44.28 29.58
N VAL A 140 -15.22 43.65 30.38
CA VAL A 140 -15.34 42.18 30.47
C VAL A 140 -15.84 41.59 29.14
N CYS A 141 -16.85 42.20 28.50
CA CYS A 141 -17.33 41.77 27.19
C CYS A 141 -16.24 41.89 26.11
N LEU A 142 -15.49 42.99 26.09
CA LEU A 142 -14.38 43.19 25.15
C LEU A 142 -13.25 42.17 25.36
N ALA A 143 -12.87 41.90 26.62
CA ALA A 143 -11.90 40.88 26.97
C ALA A 143 -12.35 39.47 26.54
N ALA A 144 -13.64 39.14 26.72
CA ALA A 144 -14.22 37.86 26.28
C ALA A 144 -14.20 37.71 24.75
N LEU A 145 -14.50 38.78 24.00
CA LEU A 145 -14.41 38.78 22.53
C LEU A 145 -12.97 38.61 22.04
N ILE A 146 -12.00 39.28 22.66
CA ILE A 146 -10.56 39.11 22.36
C ILE A 146 -10.12 37.68 22.66
N ALA A 147 -10.47 37.13 23.83
CA ALA A 147 -10.16 35.75 24.20
C ALA A 147 -10.76 34.74 23.21
N TYR A 148 -12.02 34.92 22.80
CA TYR A 148 -12.67 34.09 21.78
C TYR A 148 -11.95 34.17 20.42
N ALA A 149 -11.56 35.37 19.97
CA ALA A 149 -10.80 35.55 18.73
C ALA A 149 -9.44 34.84 18.78
N LEU A 150 -8.71 34.96 19.89
CA LEU A 150 -7.41 34.28 20.10
C LEU A 150 -7.57 32.76 20.14
N ILE A 151 -8.60 32.23 20.80
CA ILE A 151 -8.92 30.79 20.79
C ILE A 151 -9.23 30.31 19.37
N ARG A 152 -10.04 31.05 18.61
CA ARG A 152 -10.39 30.72 17.22
C ARG A 152 -9.14 30.70 16.32
N LEU A 153 -8.24 31.68 16.47
CA LEU A 153 -6.98 31.75 15.74
C LEU A 153 -6.05 30.59 16.11
N ALA A 154 -5.91 30.27 17.41
CA ALA A 154 -5.11 29.15 17.88
C ALA A 154 -5.62 27.81 17.31
N LEU A 155 -6.94 27.60 17.28
CA LEU A 155 -7.56 26.41 16.67
C LEU A 155 -7.34 26.35 15.15
N GLN A 156 -7.38 27.47 14.42
CA GLN A 156 -7.04 27.52 13.00
C GLN A 156 -5.56 27.19 12.76
N VAL A 157 -4.64 27.74 13.56
CA VAL A 157 -3.20 27.45 13.48
C VAL A 157 -2.93 25.99 13.81
N GLN A 158 -3.60 25.39 14.81
CA GLN A 158 -3.47 23.95 15.09
C GLN A 158 -3.97 23.08 13.92
N ARG A 159 -5.13 23.40 13.32
CA ARG A 159 -5.65 22.69 12.13
C ARG A 159 -4.68 22.79 10.95
N ALA A 160 -4.15 23.99 10.67
CA ALA A 160 -3.16 24.20 9.61
C ALA A 160 -1.84 23.46 9.88
N ARG A 161 -1.40 23.36 11.14
CA ARG A 161 -0.21 22.56 11.53
C ARG A 161 -0.44 21.07 11.31
N ARG A 162 -1.60 20.52 11.70
CA ARG A 162 -1.95 19.10 11.45
C ARG A 162 -2.00 18.78 9.95
N ALA A 163 -2.71 19.60 9.17
CA ALA A 163 -2.78 19.42 7.71
C ALA A 163 -1.40 19.46 7.03
N ARG A 164 -0.48 20.32 7.49
CA ARG A 164 0.91 20.35 7.01
C ARG A 164 1.73 19.12 7.42
N GLN A 165 1.48 18.55 8.60
CA GLN A 165 2.11 17.30 9.05
C GLN A 165 1.57 16.08 8.28
N GLU A 166 0.27 16.05 7.99
CA GLU A 166 -0.37 15.04 7.15
C GLU A 166 0.14 15.11 5.70
N LEU A 167 0.25 16.31 5.13
CA LEU A 167 0.82 16.50 3.79
C LEU A 167 2.27 15.97 3.71
N ARG A 168 3.13 16.33 4.68
CA ARG A 168 4.52 15.83 4.74
C ARG A 168 4.59 14.31 4.85
N ARG A 169 3.75 13.68 5.69
CA ARG A 169 3.67 12.21 5.78
C ARG A 169 3.23 11.56 4.46
N LEU A 170 2.35 12.20 3.70
CA LEU A 170 1.94 11.74 2.37
C LEU A 170 3.04 11.95 1.32
N GLU A 171 3.82 13.02 1.41
CA GLU A 171 5.01 13.26 0.58
C GLU A 171 6.12 12.23 0.89
N GLU A 172 6.45 12.03 2.16
CA GLU A 172 7.39 11.01 2.65
C GLU A 172 6.97 9.60 2.20
N ALA A 173 5.69 9.23 2.35
CA ALA A 173 5.16 7.95 1.90
C ALA A 173 5.20 7.79 0.37
N ARG A 174 4.94 8.85 -0.41
CA ARG A 174 5.09 8.84 -1.88
C ARG A 174 6.54 8.65 -2.30
N VAL A 175 7.49 9.30 -1.63
CA VAL A 175 8.93 9.15 -1.89
C VAL A 175 9.39 7.73 -1.55
N GLN A 176 9.01 7.20 -0.38
CA GLN A 176 9.33 5.81 -0.01
C GLN A 176 8.74 4.80 -1.01
N TRP A 177 7.48 4.99 -1.44
CA TRP A 177 6.84 4.13 -2.43
C TRP A 177 7.52 4.21 -3.81
N ALA A 178 7.95 5.41 -4.24
CA ALA A 178 8.70 5.58 -5.49
C ALA A 178 10.09 4.92 -5.44
N ILE A 179 10.79 4.97 -4.29
CA ILE A 179 12.05 4.24 -4.08
C ILE A 179 11.81 2.73 -4.13
N GLN A 180 10.77 2.23 -3.47
CA GLN A 180 10.39 0.80 -3.52
C GLN A 180 9.88 0.34 -4.89
N ALA A 181 9.34 1.25 -5.73
CA ALA A 181 9.00 0.96 -7.12
C ALA A 181 10.27 0.77 -7.95
N ARG A 182 11.20 1.73 -7.91
CA ARG A 182 12.49 1.67 -8.62
C ARG A 182 13.32 0.46 -8.22
N GLY A 183 13.45 0.17 -6.93
CA GLY A 183 14.19 -1.01 -6.46
C GLY A 183 13.67 -2.32 -7.06
N ARG A 184 12.34 -2.49 -7.16
CA ARG A 184 11.71 -3.65 -7.80
C ARG A 184 11.81 -3.64 -9.33
N GLU A 185 12.03 -2.49 -9.96
CA GLU A 185 12.31 -2.38 -11.40
C GLU A 185 13.76 -2.74 -11.71
N GLU A 186 14.72 -2.26 -10.92
CA GLU A 186 16.12 -2.66 -10.99
C GLU A 186 16.34 -4.14 -10.68
N GLU A 187 15.62 -4.71 -9.70
CA GLU A 187 15.70 -6.13 -9.36
C GLU A 187 15.17 -7.02 -10.49
N ARG A 188 14.03 -6.64 -11.11
CA ARG A 188 13.51 -7.32 -12.30
C ARG A 188 14.45 -7.17 -13.51
N HIS A 189 15.05 -5.99 -13.70
CA HIS A 189 16.02 -5.77 -14.77
C HIS A 189 17.29 -6.62 -14.57
N ARG A 190 17.80 -6.72 -13.33
CA ARG A 190 18.94 -7.60 -12.99
C ARG A 190 18.60 -9.07 -13.27
N HIS A 191 17.45 -9.55 -12.82
CA HIS A 191 17.01 -10.93 -13.10
C HIS A 191 16.88 -11.20 -14.61
N LEU A 192 16.33 -10.26 -15.40
CA LEU A 192 16.24 -10.42 -16.86
C LEU A 192 17.61 -10.48 -17.54
N VAL A 193 18.58 -9.66 -17.10
CA VAL A 193 19.95 -9.69 -17.62
C VAL A 193 20.68 -10.97 -17.21
N GLU A 194 20.55 -11.42 -15.96
CA GLU A 194 21.13 -12.69 -15.49
C GLU A 194 20.51 -13.91 -16.20
N GLU A 195 19.20 -13.90 -16.45
CA GLU A 195 18.53 -14.97 -17.20
C GLU A 195 18.94 -14.98 -18.68
N GLN A 196 19.08 -13.81 -19.31
CA GLN A 196 19.59 -13.70 -20.67
C GLN A 196 21.04 -14.20 -20.76
N GLN A 197 21.92 -13.78 -19.84
CA GLN A 197 23.31 -14.26 -19.79
C GLN A 197 23.40 -15.77 -19.60
N ARG A 198 22.56 -16.37 -18.74
CA ARG A 198 22.48 -17.83 -18.58
C ARG A 198 22.08 -18.53 -19.89
N ARG A 199 21.10 -18.00 -20.63
CA ARG A 199 20.67 -18.53 -21.93
C ARG A 199 21.78 -18.41 -22.99
N GLU A 200 22.49 -17.29 -23.03
CA GLU A 200 23.60 -17.06 -23.96
C GLU A 200 24.81 -17.97 -23.66
N ASP A 201 25.15 -18.19 -22.40
CA ASP A 201 26.20 -19.14 -21.99
C ASP A 201 25.77 -20.61 -22.20
N GLU A 202 24.49 -20.94 -22.04
CA GLU A 202 23.94 -22.28 -22.34
C GLU A 202 24.05 -22.59 -23.84
N VAL A 203 23.57 -21.68 -24.70
CA VAL A 203 23.71 -21.80 -26.17
C VAL A 203 25.18 -21.90 -26.60
N ARG A 204 26.08 -21.11 -25.99
CA ARG A 204 27.52 -21.19 -26.29
C ARG A 204 28.10 -22.57 -25.94
N ARG A 205 27.71 -23.16 -24.82
CA ARG A 205 28.13 -24.51 -24.42
C ARG A 205 27.56 -25.59 -25.34
N GLU A 206 26.31 -25.45 -25.79
CA GLU A 206 25.73 -26.36 -26.79
C GLU A 206 26.45 -26.28 -28.14
N GLU A 207 26.78 -25.07 -28.61
CA GLU A 207 27.60 -24.87 -29.81
C GLU A 207 29.00 -25.48 -29.67
N GLU A 208 29.69 -25.24 -28.56
CA GLU A 208 31.03 -25.80 -28.32
C GLU A 208 31.00 -27.34 -28.24
N ALA A 209 30.02 -27.91 -27.54
CA ALA A 209 29.81 -29.37 -27.49
C ALA A 209 29.44 -29.94 -28.87
N GLY A 210 28.63 -29.23 -29.67
CA GLY A 210 28.30 -29.60 -31.04
C GLY A 210 29.54 -29.61 -31.95
N ARG A 211 30.38 -28.58 -31.87
CA ARG A 211 31.65 -28.47 -32.61
C ARG A 211 32.63 -29.58 -32.19
N GLN A 212 32.72 -29.91 -30.91
CA GLN A 212 33.55 -31.02 -30.41
C GLN A 212 33.08 -32.37 -30.97
N ARG A 213 31.78 -32.69 -30.87
CA ARG A 213 31.20 -33.92 -31.43
C ARG A 213 31.41 -34.03 -32.94
N ALA A 214 31.25 -32.93 -33.69
CA ALA A 214 31.49 -32.91 -35.13
C ALA A 214 32.98 -33.13 -35.48
N ALA A 215 33.91 -32.56 -34.71
CA ALA A 215 35.34 -32.79 -34.88
C ALA A 215 35.74 -34.24 -34.53
N GLU A 216 35.16 -34.82 -33.48
CA GLU A 216 35.36 -36.21 -33.06
C GLU A 216 34.83 -37.20 -34.11
N GLN A 217 33.60 -36.99 -34.61
CA GLN A 217 33.05 -37.78 -35.73
C GLN A 217 33.92 -37.68 -36.99
N LYS A 218 34.41 -36.48 -37.33
CA LYS A 218 35.32 -36.30 -38.46
C LYS A 218 36.64 -37.06 -38.27
N ARG A 219 37.21 -37.05 -37.07
CA ARG A 219 38.40 -37.86 -36.73
C ARG A 219 38.13 -39.35 -36.86
N MET A 220 37.06 -39.86 -36.24
CA MET A 220 36.69 -41.29 -36.35
C MET A 220 36.46 -41.71 -37.81
N ALA A 221 35.87 -40.86 -38.64
CA ALA A 221 35.70 -41.13 -40.07
C ALA A 221 37.04 -41.18 -40.83
N GLN A 222 37.99 -40.29 -40.52
CA GLN A 222 39.33 -40.30 -41.10
C GLN A 222 40.16 -41.51 -40.64
N GLU A 223 40.12 -41.84 -39.34
CA GLU A 223 40.80 -42.99 -38.75
C GLU A 223 40.21 -44.32 -39.30
N ALA A 224 38.91 -44.38 -39.56
CA ALA A 224 38.25 -45.53 -40.19
C ALA A 224 38.57 -45.65 -41.70
N ASP A 225 38.69 -44.56 -42.44
CA ASP A 225 39.11 -44.61 -43.86
C ASP A 225 40.58 -45.02 -44.00
N GLU A 226 41.46 -44.48 -43.17
CA GLU A 226 42.88 -44.87 -43.12
C GLU A 226 43.04 -46.34 -42.71
N THR A 227 42.27 -46.82 -41.72
CA THR A 227 42.23 -48.25 -41.37
C THR A 227 41.80 -49.13 -42.55
N LYS A 228 40.80 -48.70 -43.33
CA LYS A 228 40.37 -49.42 -44.55
C LYS A 228 41.47 -49.43 -45.63
N ARG A 229 42.16 -48.31 -45.85
CA ARG A 229 43.30 -48.21 -46.77
C ARG A 229 44.42 -49.17 -46.37
N GLN A 230 44.83 -49.16 -45.11
CA GLN A 230 45.88 -50.04 -44.59
C GLN A 230 45.49 -51.52 -44.67
N THR A 231 44.24 -51.87 -44.33
CA THR A 231 43.73 -53.25 -44.49
C THR A 231 43.78 -53.68 -45.95
N ARG A 232 43.26 -52.85 -46.88
CA ARG A 232 43.28 -53.16 -48.32
C ARG A 232 44.71 -53.32 -48.87
N VAL A 233 45.64 -52.42 -48.52
CA VAL A 233 47.05 -52.52 -48.92
C VAL A 233 47.70 -53.80 -48.37
N ARG A 234 47.37 -54.19 -47.13
CA ARG A 234 47.84 -55.44 -46.51
C ARG A 234 47.28 -56.67 -47.22
N GLU A 235 46.00 -56.66 -47.61
CA GLU A 235 45.35 -57.74 -48.35
C GLU A 235 45.92 -57.87 -49.78
N GLU A 236 46.08 -56.75 -50.50
CA GLU A 236 46.70 -56.73 -51.83
C GLU A 236 48.16 -57.22 -51.77
N LEU A 237 48.94 -56.83 -50.75
CA LEU A 237 50.31 -57.32 -50.54
C LEU A 237 50.34 -58.83 -50.20
N GLN A 238 49.42 -59.31 -49.35
CA GLN A 238 49.29 -60.74 -49.06
C GLN A 238 48.87 -61.53 -50.31
N GLN A 239 48.00 -60.98 -51.15
CA GLN A 239 47.60 -61.64 -52.39
C GLN A 239 48.74 -61.71 -53.39
N ARG A 240 49.48 -60.60 -53.62
CA ARG A 240 50.71 -60.61 -54.43
C ARG A 240 51.70 -61.66 -53.94
N ARG A 241 51.91 -61.80 -52.61
CA ARG A 241 52.78 -62.83 -52.04
C ARG A 241 52.29 -64.25 -52.32
N ARG A 242 50.98 -64.54 -52.23
CA ARG A 242 50.40 -65.85 -52.60
C ARG A 242 50.58 -66.13 -54.09
N ASP A 243 50.27 -65.15 -54.93
CA ASP A 243 50.34 -65.29 -56.38
C ASP A 243 51.80 -65.49 -56.86
N ALA A 244 52.77 -64.82 -56.22
CA ALA A 244 54.21 -65.02 -56.47
C ALA A 244 54.72 -66.40 -56.05
N ILE A 245 54.19 -66.98 -54.97
CA ILE A 245 54.50 -68.36 -54.57
C ILE A 245 53.97 -69.34 -55.62
N HIS A 246 52.73 -69.15 -56.09
CA HIS A 246 52.15 -70.00 -57.13
C HIS A 246 52.89 -69.87 -58.47
N TYR A 247 53.21 -68.65 -58.90
CA TYR A 247 54.04 -68.40 -60.09
C TYR A 247 55.39 -69.12 -59.97
N LYS A 248 56.11 -68.95 -58.85
CA LYS A 248 57.40 -69.62 -58.64
C LYS A 248 57.27 -71.15 -58.65
N GLN A 249 56.32 -71.72 -57.91
CA GLN A 249 56.15 -73.18 -57.85
C GLN A 249 55.86 -73.80 -59.23
N TRP A 250 55.06 -73.13 -60.04
CA TRP A 250 54.81 -73.49 -61.43
C TRP A 250 56.09 -73.37 -62.26
N ARG A 251 56.78 -72.23 -62.18
CA ARG A 251 57.95 -71.92 -62.99
C ARG A 251 59.15 -72.83 -62.68
N ASP A 252 59.44 -73.07 -61.41
CA ASP A 252 60.41 -74.06 -60.90
C ASP A 252 60.11 -75.48 -61.43
N THR A 253 58.84 -75.79 -61.72
CA THR A 253 58.43 -77.09 -62.28
C THR A 253 58.60 -77.13 -63.81
N CYS A 254 58.28 -76.04 -64.50
CA CYS A 254 58.56 -75.88 -65.94
C CYS A 254 60.06 -75.99 -66.25
N ASP A 255 60.95 -75.37 -65.46
CA ASP A 255 62.41 -75.49 -65.67
C ASP A 255 62.90 -76.93 -65.46
N ARG A 256 62.45 -77.62 -64.40
CA ARG A 256 62.78 -79.05 -64.18
C ARG A 256 62.43 -79.93 -65.39
N ILE A 257 61.31 -79.66 -66.06
CA ILE A 257 60.86 -80.42 -67.25
C ILE A 257 61.64 -80.01 -68.51
N SER A 258 61.96 -78.72 -68.67
CA SER A 258 62.88 -78.24 -69.71
C SER A 258 64.22 -78.98 -69.63
N ASP A 259 64.80 -79.04 -68.43
CA ASP A 259 66.14 -79.59 -68.20
C ASP A 259 66.17 -81.12 -68.30
N ALA A 260 65.15 -81.81 -67.76
CA ALA A 260 64.96 -83.25 -67.95
C ALA A 260 64.59 -83.63 -69.40
N GLY A 261 64.16 -82.66 -70.22
CA GLY A 261 63.75 -82.86 -71.62
C GLY A 261 62.57 -83.81 -71.81
N THR A 262 61.86 -84.18 -70.75
CA THR A 262 60.80 -85.20 -70.73
C THR A 262 59.74 -84.87 -69.69
N GLY A 263 58.49 -85.24 -69.98
CA GLY A 263 57.34 -85.03 -69.08
C GLY A 263 56.25 -84.09 -69.63
N THR A 264 55.12 -84.07 -68.93
CA THR A 264 53.98 -83.20 -69.23
C THR A 264 54.14 -81.86 -68.50
N LEU A 265 54.04 -80.75 -69.22
CA LEU A 265 54.13 -79.42 -68.61
C LEU A 265 52.99 -79.16 -67.60
N PRO A 266 53.26 -78.48 -66.47
CA PRO A 266 52.24 -78.11 -65.51
C PRO A 266 51.38 -76.98 -66.07
N LYS A 267 50.06 -77.07 -65.87
CA LYS A 267 49.15 -75.97 -66.18
C LYS A 267 49.50 -74.74 -65.31
N PRO A 268 49.45 -73.52 -65.87
CA PRO A 268 49.72 -72.29 -65.12
C PRO A 268 48.77 -72.09 -63.94
N PRO A 269 49.18 -71.27 -62.95
CA PRO A 269 48.26 -70.71 -61.98
C PRO A 269 47.09 -70.02 -62.70
N SER A 270 45.87 -70.33 -62.29
CA SER A 270 44.67 -69.69 -62.81
C SER A 270 43.69 -69.39 -61.68
N TRP A 271 42.94 -68.30 -61.83
CA TRP A 271 42.01 -67.78 -60.85
C TRP A 271 40.61 -67.61 -61.49
N SER A 272 39.66 -67.07 -60.73
CA SER A 272 38.41 -66.55 -61.29
C SER A 272 38.71 -65.21 -61.99
N CYS A 273 38.70 -65.23 -63.32
CA CYS A 273 38.76 -64.00 -64.11
C CYS A 273 37.37 -63.36 -64.16
N PHE A 274 37.30 -62.05 -63.97
CA PHE A 274 36.06 -61.25 -64.00
C PHE A 274 36.06 -60.18 -65.10
N ALA A 275 37.03 -60.23 -66.03
CA ALA A 275 37.06 -59.32 -67.17
C ALA A 275 35.97 -59.71 -68.19
N GLU A 276 35.21 -58.72 -68.66
CA GLU A 276 34.14 -58.94 -69.63
C GLU A 276 34.67 -59.56 -70.92
N ASN A 277 33.90 -60.50 -71.49
CA ASN A 277 34.26 -61.27 -72.69
C ASN A 277 35.57 -62.10 -72.62
N CYS A 278 36.21 -62.20 -71.45
CA CYS A 278 37.44 -62.96 -71.29
C CYS A 278 37.21 -64.48 -71.35
N GLN A 279 37.75 -65.13 -72.37
CA GLN A 279 37.73 -66.59 -72.51
C GLN A 279 39.03 -67.20 -71.95
N LYS A 280 38.92 -68.36 -71.28
CA LYS A 280 40.07 -69.19 -70.90
C LYS A 280 40.43 -70.12 -72.05
N ASN A 281 41.72 -70.26 -72.33
CA ASN A 281 42.23 -71.25 -73.28
C ASN A 281 42.10 -72.66 -72.67
N SER A 282 41.58 -73.63 -73.43
CA SER A 282 41.27 -75.00 -72.94
C SER A 282 42.52 -75.78 -72.52
N GLU A 283 43.63 -75.59 -73.23
CA GLU A 283 44.84 -76.39 -73.05
C GLU A 283 45.56 -76.00 -71.75
N ILE A 284 45.79 -74.69 -71.58
CA ILE A 284 46.46 -74.12 -70.40
C ILE A 284 45.51 -73.85 -69.22
N VAL A 285 44.19 -73.79 -69.44
CA VAL A 285 43.14 -73.52 -68.40
C VAL A 285 43.30 -72.14 -67.73
N ALA A 286 44.03 -71.24 -68.38
CA ALA A 286 44.25 -69.86 -67.99
C ALA A 286 43.89 -68.90 -69.14
N CYS A 287 43.71 -67.62 -68.79
CA CYS A 287 43.58 -66.52 -69.75
C CYS A 287 44.76 -65.53 -69.61
N CYS A 288 44.85 -64.55 -70.52
CA CYS A 288 45.88 -63.50 -70.43
C CYS A 288 45.83 -62.71 -69.11
N HIS A 289 44.65 -62.54 -68.49
CA HIS A 289 44.51 -61.91 -67.18
C HIS A 289 45.07 -62.75 -66.03
N ASP A 290 44.93 -64.08 -66.08
CA ASP A 290 45.57 -64.99 -65.12
C ASP A 290 47.09 -64.87 -65.23
N LEU A 291 47.64 -64.94 -66.44
CA LEU A 291 49.08 -64.82 -66.66
C LEU A 291 49.61 -63.42 -66.31
N LYS A 292 48.91 -62.35 -66.68
CA LYS A 292 49.25 -60.95 -66.29
C LYS A 292 49.28 -60.79 -64.77
N ARG A 293 48.38 -61.47 -64.05
CA ARG A 293 48.36 -61.50 -62.57
C ARG A 293 49.52 -62.32 -62.00
N ALA A 294 49.80 -63.50 -62.55
CA ALA A 294 50.95 -64.32 -62.16
C ALA A 294 52.27 -63.56 -62.34
N PHE A 295 52.48 -62.95 -63.50
CA PHE A 295 53.70 -62.21 -63.83
C PHE A 295 53.82 -60.90 -63.06
N GLY A 296 52.73 -60.15 -62.90
CA GLY A 296 52.71 -58.90 -62.11
C GLY A 296 52.96 -59.11 -60.60
N SER A 297 52.95 -60.35 -60.12
CA SER A 297 53.29 -60.69 -58.74
C SER A 297 54.79 -60.66 -58.43
N THR A 298 55.66 -60.71 -59.45
CA THR A 298 57.13 -60.67 -59.28
C THR A 298 57.66 -59.30 -58.86
N GLY A 299 56.91 -58.25 -59.15
CA GLY A 299 57.29 -56.84 -58.94
C GLY A 299 57.55 -56.07 -60.24
N ASP A 300 57.93 -56.74 -61.33
CA ASP A 300 58.15 -56.15 -62.65
C ASP A 300 57.42 -56.98 -63.72
N LEU A 301 56.25 -56.48 -64.14
CA LEU A 301 55.44 -57.13 -65.17
C LEU A 301 56.14 -57.13 -66.54
N ALA A 302 56.81 -56.04 -66.91
CA ALA A 302 57.38 -55.86 -68.24
C ALA A 302 58.57 -56.81 -68.47
N ALA A 303 59.51 -56.85 -67.53
CA ALA A 303 60.64 -57.77 -67.57
C ALA A 303 60.17 -59.24 -67.48
N THR A 304 59.16 -59.54 -66.66
CA THR A 304 58.64 -60.91 -66.53
C THR A 304 57.91 -61.37 -67.81
N VAL A 305 57.07 -60.54 -68.41
CA VAL A 305 56.42 -60.83 -69.70
C VAL A 305 57.45 -61.06 -70.80
N LEU A 306 58.50 -60.24 -70.87
CA LEU A 306 59.58 -60.40 -71.85
C LEU A 306 60.38 -61.69 -71.62
N LEU A 307 60.73 -62.00 -70.37
CA LEU A 307 61.45 -63.22 -70.01
C LEU A 307 60.63 -64.48 -70.32
N GLU A 308 59.36 -64.51 -69.95
CA GLU A 308 58.46 -65.64 -70.24
C GLU A 308 58.20 -65.76 -71.74
N ARG A 309 57.86 -64.68 -72.45
CA ARG A 309 57.70 -64.71 -73.93
C ARG A 309 58.93 -65.26 -74.63
N ASN A 310 60.13 -64.96 -74.13
CA ASN A 310 61.39 -65.49 -74.64
C ASN A 310 61.63 -66.95 -74.21
N TRP A 311 61.20 -67.37 -73.03
CA TRP A 311 61.32 -68.77 -72.60
C TRP A 311 60.39 -69.69 -73.40
N TRP A 312 59.12 -69.32 -73.55
CA TRP A 312 58.07 -70.06 -74.25
C TRP A 312 58.17 -70.07 -75.79
N HIS A 313 59.24 -69.52 -76.38
CA HIS A 313 59.39 -69.43 -77.85
C HIS A 313 59.59 -70.82 -78.50
N PRO A 314 58.87 -71.17 -79.59
CA PRO A 314 59.00 -72.49 -80.25
C PRO A 314 60.42 -72.85 -80.76
N ASP A 315 61.25 -71.84 -81.02
CA ASP A 315 62.65 -72.04 -81.44
C ASP A 315 63.59 -72.48 -80.31
N ARG A 316 63.14 -72.50 -79.05
CA ARG A 316 64.01 -72.91 -77.94
C ARG A 316 64.39 -74.39 -78.04
N PRO A 317 65.66 -74.76 -77.79
CA PRO A 317 66.09 -76.16 -77.85
C PRO A 317 65.32 -77.12 -76.94
N TRP A 318 64.78 -76.63 -75.81
CA TRP A 318 63.99 -77.46 -74.90
C TRP A 318 62.59 -77.79 -75.46
N PHE A 319 61.97 -76.89 -76.23
CA PHE A 319 60.63 -77.08 -76.82
C PHE A 319 60.60 -78.33 -77.70
N ARG A 320 61.63 -78.52 -78.53
CA ARG A 320 61.76 -79.67 -79.45
C ARG A 320 62.00 -81.02 -78.75
N ARG A 321 62.30 -81.03 -77.45
CA ARG A 321 62.44 -82.26 -76.64
C ARG A 321 61.10 -82.73 -76.05
N LEU A 322 60.12 -81.82 -75.92
CA LEU A 322 58.82 -82.13 -75.36
C LEU A 322 58.01 -83.11 -76.23
N GLY A 323 57.16 -83.92 -75.59
CA GLY A 323 56.11 -84.67 -76.29
C GLY A 323 55.03 -83.74 -76.91
N PRO A 324 54.24 -84.21 -77.90
CA PRO A 324 53.34 -83.36 -78.67
C PRO A 324 52.34 -82.53 -77.84
N GLU A 325 51.74 -83.11 -76.80
CA GLU A 325 50.80 -82.43 -75.90
C GLU A 325 51.45 -81.22 -75.21
N SER A 326 52.68 -81.39 -74.71
CA SER A 326 53.47 -80.32 -74.10
C SER A 326 53.87 -79.25 -75.13
N GLN A 327 54.12 -79.61 -76.41
CA GLN A 327 54.37 -78.63 -77.48
C GLN A 327 53.12 -77.79 -77.80
N VAL A 328 51.92 -78.40 -77.82
CA VAL A 328 50.64 -77.67 -77.95
C VAL A 328 50.45 -76.73 -76.76
N MET A 329 50.59 -77.21 -75.52
CA MET A 329 50.46 -76.38 -74.32
C MET A 329 51.45 -75.20 -74.32
N ALA A 330 52.70 -75.42 -74.71
CA ALA A 330 53.70 -74.36 -74.82
C ALA A 330 53.39 -73.35 -75.93
N THR A 331 52.81 -73.80 -77.05
CA THR A 331 52.36 -72.92 -78.14
C THR A 331 51.18 -72.03 -77.71
N GLU A 332 50.20 -72.60 -77.02
CA GLU A 332 49.05 -71.85 -76.48
C GLU A 332 49.43 -70.90 -75.35
N MET A 333 50.40 -71.29 -74.52
CA MET A 333 51.03 -70.40 -73.55
C MET A 333 51.68 -69.20 -74.24
N PHE A 334 52.55 -69.42 -75.23
CA PHE A 334 53.23 -68.36 -75.97
C PHE A 334 52.26 -67.37 -76.62
N LYS A 335 51.20 -67.86 -77.28
CA LYS A 335 50.10 -67.03 -77.81
C LYS A 335 49.41 -66.22 -76.71
N THR A 336 49.08 -66.84 -75.58
CA THR A 336 48.38 -66.17 -74.48
C THR A 336 49.25 -65.09 -73.83
N ILE A 337 50.58 -65.28 -73.77
CA ILE A 337 51.55 -64.28 -73.30
C ILE A 337 51.65 -63.09 -74.26
N GLN A 338 51.58 -63.32 -75.59
CA GLN A 338 51.57 -62.21 -76.57
C GLN A 338 50.37 -61.27 -76.40
N ASN A 339 49.25 -61.77 -75.88
CA ASN A 339 48.04 -60.99 -75.59
C ASN A 339 48.07 -60.28 -74.22
N ILE A 340 49.23 -60.22 -73.54
CA ILE A 340 49.39 -59.47 -72.30
C ILE A 340 49.84 -58.05 -72.63
N GLU A 341 48.89 -57.12 -72.62
CA GLU A 341 49.19 -55.68 -72.67
C GLU A 341 50.02 -55.28 -71.44
N VAL A 342 51.25 -54.83 -71.66
CA VAL A 342 52.00 -54.02 -70.71
C VAL A 342 51.56 -52.58 -70.92
N VAL A 343 51.15 -51.92 -69.84
CA VAL A 343 50.83 -50.49 -69.82
C VAL A 343 51.89 -49.85 -68.94
N ASP A 344 52.66 -48.92 -69.53
CA ASP A 344 53.77 -48.21 -68.89
C ASP A 344 53.28 -47.08 -67.97
#